data_AF-A0A529LS28-F1
#
_entry.id   AF-A0A529LS28-F1
#
_cell.length_a   1.000
_cell.length_b   1.000
_cell.length_c   1.000
_cell.angle_alpha   90.00
_cell.angle_beta   90.00
_cell.angle_gamma   90.00
#
_symmetry.space_group_name_H-M   'P 1'
#
loop_
_entity.id
_entity.type
_entity.pdbx_description
1 polymer ?
#
loop_
_entity_poly.entity_id
_entity_poly.type
_entity_poly.pdbx_seq_one_letter_code
_entity_poly.pdbx_strand_id
1 'polypeptide(L)'
;LDQTVTRPCEEAVNGHYPFARDSSEDISMADFAKLFAPGGLMDRFFAQNLAPLIDMTGQEWSWKQNARYSKDLAKSTLKAFQAAAEIR
;
A
#
# COMPACT_ATOMS: atom_id res chain seq x y z
N LEU A 1 -13.41 -0.74 -3.47
CA LEU A 1 -12.18 -0.75 -2.66
C LEU A 1 -12.43 -1.39 -1.30
N ASP A 2 -13.49 -0.99 -0.60
CA ASP A 2 -13.75 -1.41 0.79
C ASP A 2 -13.78 -2.93 1.00
N GLN A 3 -14.50 -3.66 0.15
CA GLN A 3 -14.63 -5.12 0.31
C GLN A 3 -13.45 -5.92 -0.26
N THR A 4 -12.66 -5.33 -1.16
CA THR A 4 -11.65 -6.03 -1.96
C THR A 4 -10.21 -5.74 -1.52
N VAL A 5 -9.97 -4.59 -0.87
CA VAL A 5 -8.64 -4.17 -0.42
C VAL A 5 -8.68 -3.76 1.04
N THR A 6 -9.57 -2.85 1.43
CA THR A 6 -9.59 -2.28 2.79
C THR A 6 -9.84 -3.36 3.84
N ARG A 7 -10.94 -4.10 3.73
CA ARG A 7 -11.30 -5.13 4.71
C ARG A 7 -10.24 -6.24 4.83
N PRO A 8 -9.75 -6.87 3.74
CA PRO A 8 -8.68 -7.87 3.86
C PRO A 8 -7.37 -7.32 4.44
N CYS A 9 -7.07 -6.04 4.20
CA CYS A 9 -5.91 -5.38 4.81
C CYS A 9 -6.13 -5.23 6.33
N GLU A 10 -7.25 -4.65 6.74
CA GLU A 10 -7.61 -4.47 8.15
C GLU A 10 -7.66 -5.78 8.91
N GLU A 11 -8.25 -6.82 8.33
CA GLU A 11 -8.32 -8.18 8.92
C GLU A 11 -6.92 -8.77 9.18
N ALA A 12 -5.93 -8.46 8.33
CA ALA A 12 -4.58 -8.96 8.46
C ALA A 12 -3.69 -8.14 9.41
N VAL A 13 -3.91 -6.83 9.52
CA VAL A 13 -3.02 -5.93 10.29
C VAL A 13 -3.56 -5.50 11.64
N ASN A 14 -4.89 -5.49 11.84
CA ASN A 14 -5.49 -4.97 13.06
C ASN A 14 -5.11 -5.85 14.26
N GLY A 15 -4.57 -5.21 15.30
CA GLY A 15 -4.19 -5.91 16.51
C GLY A 15 -2.95 -6.79 16.36
N HIS A 16 -2.18 -6.67 15.28
CA HIS A 16 -0.97 -7.48 15.05
C HIS A 16 0.30 -6.62 14.96
N TYR A 17 1.37 -7.03 15.63
CA TYR A 17 2.70 -6.47 15.42
C TYR A 17 3.19 -6.82 13.99
N PRO A 18 3.89 -5.94 13.27
CA PRO A 18 4.43 -4.63 13.66
C PRO A 18 3.47 -3.44 13.51
N PHE A 19 2.23 -3.65 13.07
CA PHE A 19 1.28 -2.57 12.77
C PHE A 19 0.65 -1.98 14.04
N ALA A 20 0.33 -2.84 15.02
CA ALA A 20 -0.02 -2.47 16.38
C ALA A 20 1.19 -2.72 17.30
N ARG A 21 1.91 -1.66 17.67
CA ARG A 21 3.19 -1.75 18.40
C ARG A 21 3.07 -2.36 19.80
N ASP A 22 1.89 -2.29 20.38
CA ASP A 22 1.53 -2.82 21.70
C ASP A 22 0.91 -4.22 21.64
N SER A 23 0.76 -4.80 20.44
CA SER A 23 0.25 -6.16 20.28
C SER A 23 1.26 -7.19 20.79
N SER A 24 0.74 -8.20 21.49
CA SER A 24 1.47 -9.42 21.86
C SER A 24 1.47 -10.49 20.77
N GLU A 25 0.70 -10.29 19.69
CA GLU A 25 0.57 -11.23 18.58
C GLU A 25 1.20 -10.64 17.31
N ASP A 26 2.13 -11.38 16.72
CA ASP A 26 2.71 -11.03 15.42
C ASP A 26 1.74 -11.37 14.28
N ILE A 27 1.80 -10.58 13.21
CA ILE A 27 1.19 -10.97 11.94
C ILE A 27 1.80 -12.30 11.45
N SER A 28 0.96 -13.20 10.95
CA SER A 28 1.47 -14.43 10.34
C SER A 28 2.28 -14.11 9.07
N MET A 29 3.34 -14.87 8.79
CA MET A 29 4.08 -14.67 7.54
C MET A 29 3.23 -14.89 6.29
N ALA A 30 2.22 -15.77 6.37
CA ALA A 30 1.30 -16.00 5.27
C ALA A 30 0.46 -14.74 4.98
N ASP A 31 -0.04 -14.06 6.02
CA ASP A 31 -0.85 -12.85 5.84
C ASP A 31 0.01 -11.66 5.44
N PHE A 32 1.21 -11.53 6.02
CA PHE A 32 2.19 -10.55 5.56
C PHE A 32 2.51 -10.71 4.07
N ALA A 33 2.80 -11.93 3.62
CA ALA A 33 3.07 -12.21 2.21
C ALA A 33 1.86 -11.95 1.32
N LYS A 34 0.63 -12.28 1.75
CA LYS A 34 -0.60 -11.96 1.00
C LYS A 34 -0.73 -10.45 0.74
N LEU A 35 -0.28 -9.62 1.69
CA LEU A 35 -0.34 -8.16 1.57
C LEU A 35 0.79 -7.59 0.71
N PHE A 36 2.05 -7.94 1.02
CA PHE A 36 3.24 -7.20 0.56
C PHE A 36 4.12 -7.94 -0.45
N ALA A 37 3.96 -9.25 -0.63
CA ALA A 37 4.76 -9.97 -1.63
C ALA A 37 4.48 -9.44 -3.05
N PRO A 38 5.41 -9.64 -4.01
CA PRO A 38 5.13 -9.39 -5.43
C PRO A 38 3.85 -10.10 -5.89
N GLY A 39 2.94 -9.37 -6.54
CA GLY A 39 1.62 -9.88 -6.90
C GLY A 39 0.61 -10.00 -5.75
N GLY A 40 0.98 -9.57 -4.55
CA GLY A 40 0.13 -9.49 -3.36
C GLY A 40 -1.01 -8.47 -3.50
N LEU A 41 -1.74 -8.24 -2.41
CA LEU A 41 -2.89 -7.36 -2.41
C LEU A 41 -2.51 -5.90 -2.73
N MET A 42 -1.48 -5.37 -2.05
CA MET A 42 -1.06 -3.97 -2.19
C MET A 42 -0.42 -3.70 -3.55
N ASP A 43 0.42 -4.62 -4.02
CA ASP A 43 1.08 -4.54 -5.33
C ASP A 43 0.05 -4.53 -6.47
N ARG A 44 -0.92 -5.45 -6.45
CA ARG A 44 -2.00 -5.50 -7.47
C ARG A 44 -2.85 -4.24 -7.44
N PHE A 45 -3.22 -3.76 -6.25
CA PHE A 45 -4.00 -2.52 -6.14
C PHE A 45 -3.22 -1.33 -6.71
N PHE A 46 -1.94 -1.22 -6.36
CA PHE A 46 -1.05 -0.18 -6.86
C PHE A 46 -0.95 -0.21 -8.39
N ALA A 47 -0.62 -1.36 -8.97
CA ALA A 47 -0.45 -1.52 -10.40
C ALA A 47 -1.73 -1.16 -11.20
N GLN A 48 -2.90 -1.53 -10.67
CA GLN A 48 -4.18 -1.32 -11.36
C GLN A 48 -4.73 0.10 -11.23
N ASN A 49 -4.54 0.75 -10.07
CA ASN A 49 -5.24 2.00 -9.75
C ASN A 49 -4.31 3.21 -9.67
N LEU A 50 -3.09 3.02 -9.19
CA LEU A 50 -2.20 4.13 -8.83
C LEU A 50 -1.05 4.31 -9.81
N ALA A 51 -0.42 3.22 -10.28
CA ALA A 51 0.71 3.29 -11.21
C ALA A 51 0.45 4.17 -12.46
N PRO A 52 -0.75 4.17 -13.09
CA PRO A 52 -1.02 5.06 -14.21
C PRO A 52 -0.97 6.55 -13.85
N LEU A 53 -1.20 6.90 -12.59
CA LEU A 53 -1.33 8.26 -12.07
C LEU A 53 -0.01 8.81 -11.49
N ILE A 54 1.03 7.98 -11.36
CA ILE A 54 2.26 8.29 -10.64
C ILE A 54 3.46 8.31 -11.59
N ASP A 55 4.31 9.32 -11.45
CA ASP A 55 5.66 9.32 -11.99
C ASP A 55 6.60 8.64 -10.98
N MET A 56 7.17 7.51 -11.38
CA MET A 56 8.05 6.65 -10.59
C MET A 56 9.51 6.72 -11.07
N THR A 57 9.86 7.67 -11.95
CA THR A 57 11.20 7.75 -12.56
C THR A 57 12.27 8.33 -11.63
N GLY A 58 11.87 9.08 -10.60
CA GLY A 58 12.75 9.71 -9.62
C GLY A 58 12.89 8.91 -8.31
N GLN A 59 13.79 9.38 -7.44
CA GLN A 59 14.01 8.83 -6.10
C GLN A 59 12.76 8.98 -5.19
N GLU A 60 11.98 10.03 -5.39
CA GLU A 60 10.68 10.21 -4.76
C GLU A 60 9.57 10.11 -5.82
N TRP A 61 8.55 9.32 -5.52
CA TRP A 61 7.39 9.22 -6.41
C TRP A 61 6.51 10.47 -6.34
N SER A 62 5.95 10.89 -7.47
CA SER A 62 5.09 12.07 -7.55
C SER A 62 3.84 11.81 -8.39
N TRP A 63 2.75 12.53 -8.12
CA TRP A 63 1.56 12.47 -8.97
C TRP A 63 1.85 13.13 -10.32
N LYS A 64 1.42 12.49 -11.41
CA LYS A 64 1.52 13.10 -12.74
C LYS A 64 0.65 14.36 -12.80
N GLN A 65 1.19 15.43 -13.37
CA GLN A 65 0.51 16.74 -13.43
C GLN A 65 -0.79 16.74 -14.25
N ASN A 66 -0.97 15.75 -15.12
CA ASN A 66 -2.17 15.57 -15.94
C ASN A 66 -3.22 14.66 -15.30
N ALA A 67 -2.94 14.06 -14.14
CA ALA A 67 -3.97 13.35 -13.40
C ALA A 67 -5.00 14.38 -12.92
N ARG A 68 -6.24 14.25 -13.39
CA ARG A 68 -7.38 15.16 -13.15
C ARG A 68 -7.60 15.48 -11.66
N TYR A 69 -7.06 14.66 -10.77
CA TYR A 69 -7.18 14.72 -9.31
C TYR A 69 -5.84 14.87 -8.58
N SER A 70 -4.73 15.16 -9.29
CA SER A 70 -3.38 15.24 -8.71
C SER A 70 -3.25 16.24 -7.56
N LYS A 71 -4.10 17.27 -7.51
CA LYS A 71 -4.15 18.26 -6.42
C LYS A 71 -4.90 17.75 -5.18
N ASP A 72 -5.82 16.80 -5.36
CA ASP A 72 -6.67 16.27 -4.28
C ASP A 72 -6.09 14.99 -3.66
N LEU A 73 -5.13 14.34 -4.34
CA LEU A 73 -4.48 13.13 -3.85
C LEU A 73 -3.35 13.45 -2.87
N ALA A 74 -3.44 12.89 -1.67
CA ALA A 74 -2.46 13.13 -0.62
C ALA A 74 -1.08 12.56 -0.98
N LYS A 75 -0.02 13.36 -0.78
CA LYS A 75 1.37 12.90 -0.93
C LYS A 75 1.74 11.80 0.07
N SER A 76 1.08 11.76 1.23
CA SER A 76 1.28 10.70 2.23
C SER A 76 0.88 9.31 1.68
N THR A 77 -0.15 9.24 0.84
CA THR A 77 -0.55 7.99 0.17
C THR A 77 0.57 7.46 -0.72
N LEU A 78 1.23 8.32 -1.51
CA LEU A 78 2.38 7.92 -2.33
C LEU A 78 3.51 7.34 -1.50
N LYS A 79 3.87 8.04 -0.41
CA LYS A 79 4.93 7.59 0.49
C LYS A 79 4.63 6.21 1.09
N ALA A 80 3.38 5.95 1.46
CA ALA A 80 2.97 4.64 1.97
C ALA A 80 3.15 3.52 0.92
N PHE A 81 2.76 3.76 -0.34
CA PHE A 81 2.95 2.78 -1.41
C PHE A 81 4.41 2.61 -1.84
N GLN A 82 5.20 3.69 -1.81
CA GLN A 82 6.65 3.60 -2.05
C GLN A 82 7.32 2.74 -0.96
N ALA A 83 7.01 2.96 0.32
CA ALA A 83 7.51 2.14 1.42
C ALA A 83 7.06 0.67 1.30
N ALA A 84 5.78 0.42 0.96
CA ALA A 84 5.29 -0.93 0.73
C ALA A 84 6.04 -1.64 -0.41
N ALA A 85 6.41 -0.90 -1.48
CA ALA A 85 7.20 -1.44 -2.57
C ALA A 85 8.68 -1.67 -2.21
N GLU A 86 9.18 -1.15 -1.10
CA GLU A 86 10.54 -1.45 -0.61
C GLU A 86 10.58 -2.72 0.26
N ILE A 87 9.43 -3.14 0.81
CA ILE A 87 9.29 -4.30 1.72
C ILE A 87 9.29 -5.66 0.99
N ARG A 88 9.12 -5.65 -0.34
CA ARG A 88 9.00 -6.83 -1.22
C ARG A 88 10.12 -7.85 -1.11
#